data_AF-T0R697-F1
#
_entry.id   AF-T0R697-F1
#
_cell.length_a   1.000
_cell.length_b   1.000
_cell.length_c   1.000
_cell.angle_alpha   90.00
_cell.angle_beta   90.00
_cell.angle_gamma   90.00
#
_symmetry.space_group_name_H-M   'P 1'
#
loop_
_entity.id
_entity.type
_entity.pdbx_description
1 polymer ?
#
loop_
_entity_poly.entity_id
_entity_poly.type
_entity_poly.pdbx_seq_one_letter_code
_entity_poly.pdbx_strand_id
1 'polypeptide(L)'
;MAPEVFRDFNKNPDRDRACTTAADIFSFGVVVTEVHTYNEQYAAQGNASNVVDMVHARRLCPKLQPNCPASLKKLVCVAYDPTKRPTAQAIVRYLVKHMLENADELDRDAFDDTINDKDDDLAPEPIVVNNLQSPRQSRSFASCP
;
A
#
# COMPACT_ATOMS: atom_id res chain seq x y z
N MET A 1 8.33 8.71 -0.37
CA MET A 1 8.22 8.69 -1.85
C MET A 1 8.97 7.48 -2.40
N ALA A 2 8.51 6.89 -3.50
CA ALA A 2 9.15 5.71 -4.10
C ALA A 2 10.51 6.06 -4.76
N PRO A 3 11.48 5.12 -4.79
CA PRO A 3 12.83 5.41 -5.28
C PRO A 3 12.89 5.81 -6.75
N GLU A 4 11.96 5.32 -7.57
CA GLU A 4 11.90 5.61 -9.00
C GLU A 4 11.36 7.01 -9.32
N VAL A 5 10.64 7.66 -8.38
CA VAL A 5 10.15 9.03 -8.58
C VAL A 5 11.29 10.02 -8.79
N PHE A 6 12.48 9.69 -8.28
CA PHE A 6 13.67 10.54 -8.36
C PHE A 6 14.63 10.20 -9.51
N ARG A 7 14.36 9.16 -10.30
CA ARG A 7 15.30 8.69 -11.34
C ARG A 7 15.54 9.69 -12.47
N ASP A 8 14.62 10.62 -12.69
CA ASP A 8 14.67 11.53 -13.84
C ASP A 8 15.30 12.90 -13.53
N PHE A 9 15.54 13.25 -12.26
CA PHE A 9 16.13 14.55 -11.88
C PHE A 9 17.47 14.83 -12.56
N ASN A 10 18.35 13.82 -12.66
CA ASN A 10 19.68 13.98 -13.28
C ASN A 10 19.65 13.97 -14.82
N LYS A 11 18.55 13.53 -15.43
CA LYS A 11 18.45 13.37 -16.89
C LYS A 11 17.61 14.48 -17.54
N ASN A 12 16.63 15.02 -16.83
CA ASN A 12 15.91 16.21 -17.26
C ASN A 12 15.33 16.96 -16.04
N PRO A 13 15.98 18.04 -15.57
CA PRO A 13 15.52 18.81 -14.40
C PRO A 13 14.17 19.49 -14.62
N ASP A 14 13.69 19.54 -15.86
CA ASP A 14 12.45 20.19 -16.30
C ASP A 14 11.29 19.20 -16.51
N ARG A 15 11.49 17.89 -16.27
CA ARG A 15 10.37 16.92 -16.26
C ARG A 15 9.77 16.83 -14.87
N ASP A 16 8.45 16.86 -14.81
CA ASP A 16 7.69 16.48 -13.62
C ASP A 16 8.17 15.12 -13.09
N ARG A 17 8.25 15.03 -11.77
CA ARG A 17 8.47 13.78 -11.04
C ARG A 17 7.56 12.69 -11.62
N ALA A 18 8.13 11.51 -11.88
CA ALA A 18 7.38 10.36 -12.38
C ALA A 18 6.45 9.80 -11.29
N CYS A 19 5.29 10.44 -11.09
CA CYS A 19 4.21 9.98 -10.22
C CYS A 19 3.38 8.93 -10.96
N THR A 20 3.80 7.67 -10.84
CA THR A 20 3.08 6.52 -11.40
C THR A 20 2.17 5.89 -10.35
N THR A 21 1.16 5.14 -10.77
CA THR A 21 0.30 4.38 -9.85
C THR A 21 1.12 3.46 -8.93
N ALA A 22 2.22 2.87 -9.43
CA ALA A 22 3.10 2.05 -8.60
C ALA A 22 3.78 2.87 -7.49
N ALA A 23 4.14 4.14 -7.76
CA ALA A 23 4.73 5.04 -6.76
C ALA A 23 3.73 5.43 -5.66
N ASP A 24 2.44 5.56 -6.00
CA ASP A 24 1.38 5.77 -5.02
C ASP A 24 1.22 4.54 -4.11
N ILE A 25 1.27 3.34 -4.68
CA ILE A 25 1.21 2.08 -3.91
C ILE A 25 2.38 1.94 -2.93
N PHE A 26 3.57 2.41 -3.29
CA PHE A 26 4.70 2.46 -2.36
C PHE A 26 4.41 3.42 -1.20
N SER A 27 3.89 4.61 -1.51
CA SER A 27 3.58 5.63 -0.50
C SER A 27 2.47 5.16 0.44
N PHE A 28 1.47 4.45 -0.08
CA PHE A 28 0.49 3.71 0.73
C PHE A 28 1.15 2.73 1.69
N GLY A 29 2.12 1.91 1.22
CA GLY A 29 2.85 0.98 2.08
C GLY A 29 3.65 1.65 3.20
N VAL A 30 4.19 2.86 2.97
CA VAL A 30 4.84 3.68 4.00
C VAL A 30 3.82 4.09 5.06
N VAL A 31 2.65 4.61 4.64
CA VAL A 31 1.57 5.02 5.55
C VAL A 31 1.06 3.84 6.38
N VAL A 32 0.85 2.66 5.77
CA VAL A 32 0.45 1.44 6.50
C VAL A 32 1.48 1.08 7.58
N THR A 33 2.76 1.27 7.31
CA THR A 33 3.84 1.03 8.28
C THR A 33 3.82 2.05 9.43
N GLU A 34 3.57 3.32 9.12
CA GLU A 34 3.41 4.38 10.12
C GLU A 34 2.22 4.10 11.04
N VAL A 35 1.05 3.80 10.47
CA VAL A 35 -0.17 3.42 11.22
C VAL A 35 0.10 2.21 12.12
N HIS A 36 0.83 1.22 11.62
CA HIS A 36 1.15 0.04 12.43
C HIS A 36 2.07 0.35 13.61
N THR A 37 3.06 1.22 13.39
CA THR A 37 4.12 1.47 14.38
C THR A 37 3.82 2.65 15.30
N TYR A 38 2.79 3.44 14.98
CA TYR A 38 2.49 4.74 15.60
C TYR A 38 3.71 5.67 15.64
N ASN A 39 4.62 5.52 14.68
CA ASN A 39 5.88 6.24 14.64
C ASN A 39 6.13 6.79 13.24
N GLU A 40 6.54 8.07 13.20
CA GLU A 40 6.92 8.73 11.98
C GLU A 40 8.09 7.99 11.35
N GLN A 41 7.85 7.45 10.16
CA GLN A 41 8.87 6.72 9.44
C GLN A 41 9.99 7.69 9.05
N TYR A 42 11.23 7.29 9.32
CA TYR A 42 12.44 8.05 8.96
C TYR A 42 12.72 9.31 9.79
N ALA A 43 12.00 9.56 10.89
CA ALA A 43 12.27 10.70 11.77
C ALA A 43 13.74 10.79 12.24
N ALA A 44 14.42 9.65 12.40
CA ALA A 44 15.82 9.59 12.80
C ALA A 44 16.83 10.05 11.72
N GLN A 45 16.39 10.29 10.48
CA GLN A 45 17.28 10.61 9.36
C GLN A 45 17.54 12.12 9.18
N GLY A 46 16.96 12.95 10.06
CA GLY A 46 17.16 14.39 10.06
C GLY A 46 16.32 15.07 8.98
N ASN A 47 16.97 15.57 7.93
CA ASN A 47 16.30 16.35 6.90
C ASN A 47 15.64 15.48 5.81
N ALA A 48 14.62 16.03 5.15
CA ALA A 48 13.89 15.33 4.10
C ALA A 48 14.78 14.95 2.89
N SER A 49 15.83 15.73 2.60
CA SER A 49 16.77 15.44 1.52
C SER A 49 17.52 14.13 1.76
N ASN A 50 18.03 13.92 2.98
CA ASN A 50 18.73 12.68 3.35
C ASN A 50 17.81 11.45 3.23
N VAL A 51 16.54 11.59 3.62
CA VAL A 51 15.54 10.51 3.47
C VAL A 51 15.37 10.16 1.99
N VAL A 52 15.18 11.18 1.14
CA VAL A 52 15.04 11.00 -0.31
C VAL A 52 16.26 10.31 -0.89
N ASP A 53 17.46 10.78 -0.57
CA ASP A 53 18.72 10.23 -1.09
C ASP A 53 18.91 8.77 -0.67
N MET A 54 18.60 8.43 0.59
CA MET A 54 18.75 7.06 1.08
C MET A 54 17.69 6.11 0.53
N VAL A 55 16.45 6.57 0.36
CA VAL A 55 15.40 5.76 -0.29
C VAL A 55 15.76 5.54 -1.76
N HIS A 56 16.18 6.59 -2.47
CA HIS A 56 16.62 6.50 -3.86
C HIS A 56 17.82 5.54 -4.03
N ALA A 57 18.80 5.64 -3.13
CA ALA A 57 19.96 4.75 -3.06
C ALA A 57 19.62 3.32 -2.61
N ARG A 58 18.33 3.01 -2.34
CA ARG A 58 17.86 1.69 -1.90
C ARG A 58 18.46 1.25 -0.55
N ARG A 59 18.82 2.22 0.30
CA ARG A 59 19.44 2.00 1.62
C ARG A 59 18.45 2.16 2.77
N LEU A 60 17.25 2.66 2.49
CA LEU A 60 16.24 2.96 3.51
C LEU A 60 14.87 2.43 3.08
N CYS A 61 14.30 1.56 3.92
CA CYS A 61 12.98 0.97 3.78
C CYS A 61 12.19 1.21 5.08
N PRO A 62 10.85 1.40 5.02
CA PRO A 62 10.01 1.40 6.23
C PRO A 62 10.21 0.11 7.02
N LYS A 63 10.23 0.21 8.35
CA LYS A 63 10.48 -0.95 9.22
C LYS A 63 9.20 -1.32 9.97
N LEU A 64 8.79 -2.57 9.82
CA LEU A 64 7.73 -3.15 10.64
C LEU A 64 8.30 -3.67 11.95
N GLN A 65 7.48 -3.62 12.99
CA GLN A 65 7.80 -4.29 14.25
C GLN A 65 7.67 -5.82 14.09
N PRO A 66 8.39 -6.63 14.89
CA PRO A 66 8.36 -8.09 14.78
C PRO A 66 6.96 -8.69 14.98
N ASN A 67 6.15 -8.05 15.82
CA ASN A 67 4.77 -8.41 16.16
C ASN A 67 3.74 -8.01 15.08
N CYS A 68 4.17 -7.47 13.94
CA CYS A 68 3.25 -7.06 12.89
C CYS A 68 2.40 -8.25 12.38
N PRO A 69 1.04 -8.14 12.45
CA PRO A 69 0.14 -9.19 12.01
C PRO A 69 0.39 -9.60 10.56
N ALA A 70 0.26 -10.90 10.25
CA ALA A 70 0.48 -11.41 8.90
C ALA A 70 -0.47 -10.81 7.86
N SER A 71 -1.67 -10.40 8.27
CA SER A 71 -2.63 -9.71 7.41
C SER A 71 -2.12 -8.32 7.01
N LEU A 72 -1.66 -7.54 8.00
CA LEU A 72 -1.13 -6.20 7.78
C LEU A 72 0.18 -6.22 6.97
N LYS A 73 1.06 -7.20 7.19
CA LYS A 73 2.30 -7.38 6.41
C LYS A 73 2.05 -7.44 4.89
N LYS A 74 0.90 -7.98 4.45
CA LYS A 74 0.55 -8.07 3.02
C LYS A 74 0.22 -6.71 2.40
N LEU A 75 -0.14 -5.73 3.21
CA LEU A 75 -0.46 -4.36 2.78
C LEU A 75 0.77 -3.44 2.74
N VAL A 76 1.92 -3.91 3.23
CA VAL A 76 3.15 -3.12 3.27
C VAL A 76 3.86 -3.23 1.92
N CYS A 77 3.35 -2.48 0.93
CA CYS A 77 3.73 -2.57 -0.48
C CYS A 77 4.98 -1.75 -0.86
N VAL A 78 6.06 -1.91 -0.09
CA VAL A 78 7.24 -1.02 -0.17
C VAL A 78 8.35 -1.52 -1.11
N ALA A 79 8.09 -2.45 -2.04
CA ALA A 79 9.10 -3.02 -2.94
C ALA A 79 9.88 -1.95 -3.73
N TYR A 80 11.21 -1.99 -3.81
CA TYR A 80 11.96 -1.02 -4.64
C TYR A 80 11.75 -1.24 -6.15
N ASP A 81 11.35 -2.45 -6.54
CA ASP A 81 10.93 -2.74 -7.91
C ASP A 81 9.44 -2.42 -8.05
N PRO A 82 9.04 -1.42 -8.85
CA PRO A 82 7.64 -1.04 -9.01
C PRO A 82 6.78 -2.17 -9.59
N THR A 83 7.37 -3.09 -10.36
CA THR A 83 6.64 -4.22 -10.97
C THR A 83 6.25 -5.29 -9.94
N LYS A 84 6.88 -5.30 -8.76
CA LYS A 84 6.57 -6.23 -7.67
C LYS A 84 5.48 -5.72 -6.74
N ARG A 85 5.00 -4.50 -6.94
CA ARG A 85 3.94 -3.91 -6.12
C ARG A 85 2.58 -4.38 -6.67
N PRO A 86 1.61 -4.68 -5.80
CA PRO A 86 0.27 -5.02 -6.25
C PRO A 86 -0.43 -3.80 -6.87
N THR A 87 -1.49 -4.04 -7.63
CA THR A 87 -2.37 -2.97 -8.09
C THR A 87 -3.26 -2.50 -6.94
N ALA A 88 -3.75 -1.26 -7.02
CA ALA A 88 -4.74 -0.74 -6.07
C ALA A 88 -5.97 -1.67 -5.97
N GLN A 89 -6.45 -2.17 -7.11
CA GLN A 89 -7.57 -3.11 -7.15
C GLN A 89 -7.29 -4.41 -6.39
N ALA A 90 -6.06 -4.93 -6.46
CA ALA A 90 -5.68 -6.12 -5.70
C ALA A 90 -5.65 -5.85 -4.18
N ILE A 91 -5.20 -4.66 -3.77
CA ILE A 91 -5.23 -4.21 -2.38
C ILE A 91 -6.67 -4.10 -1.87
N VAL A 92 -7.56 -3.44 -2.62
CA VAL A 92 -8.98 -3.29 -2.26
C VAL A 92 -9.65 -4.66 -2.11
N ARG A 93 -9.46 -5.58 -3.07
CA ARG A 93 -10.00 -6.94 -2.98
C ARG A 93 -9.51 -7.67 -1.72
N TYR A 94 -8.23 -7.49 -1.37
CA TYR A 94 -7.67 -8.07 -0.16
C TYR A 94 -8.30 -7.48 1.12
N LEU A 95 -8.46 -6.15 1.17
CA LEU A 95 -9.08 -5.44 2.30
C LEU A 95 -10.55 -5.83 2.48
N VAL A 96 -11.34 -5.79 1.42
CA VAL A 96 -12.76 -6.18 1.45
C VAL A 96 -12.92 -7.61 1.96
N LYS A 97 -12.12 -8.55 1.42
CA LYS A 97 -12.14 -9.93 1.90
C LYS A 97 -11.83 -10.02 3.40
N HIS A 98 -10.81 -9.32 3.86
CA HIS A 98 -10.44 -9.34 5.27
C HIS A 98 -11.49 -8.67 6.16
N MET A 99 -12.14 -7.60 5.71
CA MET A 99 -13.23 -6.96 6.47
C MET A 99 -14.43 -7.89 6.60
N LEU A 100 -14.82 -8.59 5.53
CA LEU A 100 -15.92 -9.56 5.57
C LEU A 100 -15.61 -10.77 6.47
N GLU A 101 -14.35 -11.22 6.51
CA GLU A 101 -13.93 -12.32 7.39
C GLU A 101 -13.87 -11.91 8.89
N ASN A 102 -13.77 -10.62 9.19
CA ASN A 102 -13.68 -10.08 10.57
C ASN A 102 -14.92 -9.31 11.00
N ALA A 103 -15.92 -9.15 10.13
CA ALA A 103 -17.19 -8.54 10.47
C ALA A 103 -17.97 -9.53 11.35
N ASP A 104 -18.03 -9.25 12.65
CA ASP A 104 -19.03 -9.86 13.52
C ASP A 104 -20.44 -9.52 12.98
N GLU A 105 -21.39 -10.44 13.16
CA GLU A 105 -22.71 -10.45 12.50
C GLU A 105 -23.62 -9.22 12.71
N LEU A 106 -23.17 -8.19 13.43
CA LEU A 106 -23.98 -7.06 13.91
C LEU A 106 -23.86 -5.77 13.07
N ASP A 107 -22.97 -5.71 12.07
CA ASP A 107 -22.75 -4.49 11.25
C ASP A 107 -23.17 -4.64 9.77
N ARG A 108 -23.83 -5.74 9.39
CA ARG A 108 -24.27 -5.98 7.99
C ARG A 108 -25.26 -4.93 7.47
N ASP A 109 -25.96 -4.23 8.37
CA ASP A 109 -26.98 -3.25 8.02
C ASP A 109 -26.41 -1.85 7.71
N ALA A 110 -25.14 -1.57 8.07
CA ALA A 110 -24.51 -0.26 7.82
C ALA A 110 -23.82 -0.16 6.44
N PHE A 111 -23.66 -1.26 5.71
CA PHE A 111 -22.92 -1.29 4.45
C PHE A 111 -23.84 -1.18 3.21
N ASP A 112 -25.14 -1.44 3.34
CA ASP A 112 -26.11 -1.40 2.22
C ASP A 112 -26.46 0.04 1.79
N ASP A 113 -26.30 1.03 2.68
CA ASP A 113 -26.55 2.43 2.35
C ASP A 113 -25.50 3.02 1.38
N THR A 114 -24.33 2.40 1.23
CA THR A 114 -23.27 2.90 0.31
C THR A 114 -23.37 2.36 -1.11
N ILE A 115 -24.30 1.45 -1.40
CA ILE A 115 -24.44 0.80 -2.72
C ILE A 115 -25.47 1.55 -3.61
N ASN A 116 -26.33 2.42 -3.04
CA ASN A 116 -27.45 3.04 -3.75
C ASN A 116 -27.30 4.54 -4.07
N ASP A 117 -26.19 5.18 -3.71
CA ASP A 117 -25.92 6.56 -4.13
C ASP A 117 -25.41 6.57 -5.58
N LYS A 118 -26.32 6.87 -6.51
CA LYS A 118 -26.08 6.86 -7.97
C LYS A 118 -25.29 8.06 -8.51
N ASP A 119 -24.76 8.91 -7.63
CA ASP A 119 -24.17 10.21 -8.01
C ASP A 119 -22.69 10.39 -7.59
N ASP A 120 -21.99 9.32 -7.19
CA ASP A 120 -20.56 9.40 -6.87
C ASP A 120 -19.70 8.92 -8.05
N ASP A 121 -19.14 9.86 -8.83
CA ASP A 121 -18.26 9.62 -10.00
C ASP A 121 -16.95 8.87 -9.67
N LEU A 122 -16.71 8.53 -8.38
CA LEU A 122 -15.60 7.72 -7.91
C LEU A 122 -16.01 6.36 -7.33
N ALA A 123 -17.28 5.97 -7.41
CA ALA A 123 -17.74 4.67 -6.92
C ALA A 123 -16.94 3.54 -7.62
N PRO A 124 -16.25 2.68 -6.87
CA PRO A 124 -15.60 1.52 -7.48
C PRO A 124 -16.70 0.65 -8.09
N GLU A 125 -16.54 0.34 -9.39
CA GLU A 125 -17.34 -0.68 -10.09
C GLU A 125 -17.62 -1.87 -9.16
N PRO A 126 -18.88 -2.36 -9.09
CA PRO A 126 -19.28 -3.37 -8.14
C PRO A 126 -18.31 -4.56 -8.20
N ILE A 127 -17.55 -4.74 -7.11
CA ILE A 127 -16.59 -5.82 -7.01
C ILE A 127 -17.41 -7.10 -6.86
N VAL A 128 -17.66 -7.79 -7.98
CA VAL A 128 -18.25 -9.12 -7.97
C VAL A 128 -17.29 -10.06 -7.25
N VAL A 129 -17.53 -10.27 -5.96
CA VAL A 129 -16.78 -11.22 -5.14
C VAL A 129 -17.28 -12.63 -5.46
N ASN A 130 -16.97 -13.12 -6.67
CA ASN A 130 -17.26 -14.51 -7.01
C ASN A 130 -16.46 -15.42 -6.08
N ASN A 131 -17.18 -16.25 -5.33
CA ASN A 131 -16.70 -17.26 -4.37
C ASN A 131 -15.39 -17.94 -4.83
N LEU A 132 -14.26 -17.36 -4.42
CA LEU A 132 -12.95 -17.99 -4.52
C LEU A 132 -12.67 -18.68 -3.17
N GLN A 133 -13.29 -19.85 -3.03
CA GLN A 133 -12.72 -20.90 -2.20
C GLN A 133 -11.35 -21.21 -2.81
N SER A 134 -10.25 -20.83 -2.16
CA SER A 134 -8.93 -21.27 -2.63
C SER A 134 -7.92 -21.47 -1.50
N PRO A 135 -6.96 -22.38 -1.70
CA PRO A 135 -6.21 -23.04 -0.64
C PRO A 135 -5.15 -22.14 -0.03
N ARG A 136 -4.84 -22.37 1.25
CA ARG A 136 -3.69 -21.77 1.95
C ARG A 136 -2.41 -22.06 1.16
N GLN A 137 -1.91 -21.08 0.42
CA GLN A 137 -0.53 -21.08 -0.05
C GLN A 137 0.24 -19.97 0.66
N SER A 138 1.16 -20.39 1.52
CA SER A 138 2.19 -19.57 2.13
C SER A 138 3.15 -19.09 1.05
N ARG A 139 2.93 -17.88 0.53
CA ARG A 139 3.98 -17.14 -0.18
C ARG A 139 4.70 -16.26 0.84
N SER A 140 6.01 -16.44 0.91
CA SER A 140 6.91 -15.57 1.66
C SER A 140 6.91 -14.18 1.01
N PHE A 141 6.56 -13.16 1.79
CA PHE A 141 6.69 -11.76 1.39
C PHE A 141 7.78 -11.14 2.26
N ALA A 142 8.94 -10.87 1.65
CA ALA A 142 10.02 -10.12 2.28
C ALA A 142 9.77 -8.62 2.09
N SER A 143 9.94 -7.85 3.18
CA SER A 143 10.13 -6.39 3.15
C SER A 143 11.33 -6.04 2.25
N CYS A 144 11.27 -4.89 1.58
CA CYS A 144 11.88 -4.70 0.27
C CYS A 144 13.41 -4.70 0.18
N PRO A 145 13.95 -4.71 -1.06
CA PRO A 145 13.98 -5.77 -2.08
C PRO A 145 14.74 -7.02 -1.62
#